data_AF-A0AAV2LCA2-F1
#
_entry.id   AF-A0AAV2LCA2-F1
#
_cell.length_a   1.000
_cell.length_b   1.000
_cell.length_c   1.000
_cell.angle_alpha   90.00
_cell.angle_beta   90.00
_cell.angle_gamma   90.00
#
_symmetry.space_group_name_H-M   'P 1'
#
loop_
_entity.id
_entity.type
_entity.pdbx_description
1 polymer ?
#
loop_
_entity_poly.entity_id
_entity_poly.type
_entity_poly.pdbx_seq_one_letter_code
_entity_poly.pdbx_strand_id
1 'polypeptide(L)'
;MAQNLQLLLLLGTISAVRTKYVYVEQKKTWLEALSVCERDYTTLAPVNNEHDIDLLRELGVSTSEYILFGLQRNRADTSKWIWSGGGEVTRFFWDENQPKPSDVVKPSYDDPLPRIMEL
;
A
#
# COMPACT_ATOMS: atom_id res chain seq x y z
N MET A 1 25.74 -44.29 9.25
CA MET A 1 24.50 -43.48 9.20
C MET A 1 24.69 -42.28 10.14
N ALA A 2 25.16 -41.15 9.62
CA ALA A 2 25.26 -39.91 10.38
C ALA A 2 24.87 -38.79 9.42
N GLN A 3 23.56 -38.50 9.35
CA GLN A 3 23.01 -37.43 8.52
C GLN A 3 23.22 -36.10 9.26
N ASN A 4 23.81 -35.15 8.54
CA ASN A 4 24.25 -33.82 8.99
C ASN A 4 23.19 -33.05 9.80
N LEU A 5 23.30 -33.08 11.13
CA LEU A 5 22.55 -32.19 12.04
C LEU A 5 22.87 -30.71 11.76
N GLN A 6 24.02 -30.42 11.17
CA GLN A 6 24.40 -29.06 10.75
C GLN A 6 23.49 -28.48 9.66
N LEU A 7 22.88 -29.32 8.80
CA LEU A 7 21.94 -28.85 7.78
C LEU A 7 20.61 -28.38 8.39
N LEU A 8 20.19 -28.99 9.50
CA LEU A 8 18.96 -28.65 10.20
C LEU A 8 19.07 -27.32 10.97
N LEU A 9 20.27 -26.97 11.45
CA LEU A 9 20.52 -25.70 12.13
C LEU A 9 20.49 -24.50 11.18
N LEU A 10 20.95 -24.67 9.93
CA LEU A 10 20.92 -23.61 8.91
C LEU A 10 19.50 -23.27 8.43
N LEU A 11 18.56 -24.22 8.50
CA LEU A 11 17.14 -24.00 8.18
C LEU A 11 16.40 -23.21 9.29
N GLY A 12 16.94 -23.20 10.52
CA GLY A 12 16.34 -22.54 11.68
C GLY A 12 16.67 -21.05 11.84
N THR A 13 17.65 -20.53 11.10
CA THR A 13 18.12 -19.14 11.26
C THR A 13 17.64 -18.18 10.17
N ILE A 14 16.76 -18.61 9.25
CA ILE A 14 16.04 -17.65 8.40
C ILE A 14 14.98 -17.00 9.29
N SER A 15 15.41 -16.07 10.14
CA SER A 15 14.56 -15.01 10.64
C SER A 15 13.90 -14.39 9.42
N ALA A 16 12.64 -14.72 9.16
CA ALA A 16 11.88 -14.12 8.09
C ALA A 16 11.83 -12.61 8.37
N VAL A 17 12.66 -11.84 7.66
CA VAL A 17 12.58 -10.38 7.68
C VAL A 17 11.22 -10.03 7.13
N ARG A 18 10.32 -9.58 8.00
CA ARG A 18 8.99 -9.11 7.58
C ARG A 18 9.13 -7.64 7.19
N THR A 19 9.29 -7.38 5.90
CA THR A 19 9.15 -6.01 5.39
C THR A 19 7.68 -5.62 5.45
N LYS A 20 7.39 -4.43 5.98
CA LYS A 20 6.02 -3.92 6.08
C LYS A 20 5.42 -3.56 4.72
N TYR A 21 6.25 -3.01 3.83
CA TYR A 21 5.86 -2.57 2.49
C TYR A 21 6.78 -3.16 1.42
N VAL A 22 6.24 -3.36 0.23
CA VAL A 22 7.01 -3.74 -0.95
C VAL A 22 6.75 -2.68 -2.01
N TYR A 23 7.82 -2.08 -2.53
CA TYR A 23 7.72 -1.15 -3.65
C TYR A 23 7.68 -1.92 -4.97
N VAL A 24 6.74 -1.57 -5.84
CA VAL A 24 6.60 -2.17 -7.18
C VAL A 24 6.80 -1.07 -8.20
N GLU A 25 7.95 -1.08 -8.86
CA GLU A 25 8.37 -0.08 -9.85
C GLU A 25 7.67 -0.32 -11.21
N GLN A 26 6.35 -0.18 -11.25
CA GLN A 26 5.55 -0.32 -12.47
C GLN A 26 4.44 0.73 -12.47
N LYS A 27 4.38 1.52 -13.55
CA LYS A 27 3.28 2.47 -13.76
C LYS A 27 1.99 1.69 -14.03
N LYS A 28 1.01 1.85 -13.16
CA LYS A 28 -0.28 1.16 -13.17
C LYS A 28 -1.38 2.12 -12.74
N THR A 29 -2.60 1.86 -13.16
CA THR A 29 -3.79 2.43 -12.52
C THR A 29 -3.96 1.82 -11.12
N TRP A 30 -4.77 2.46 -10.26
CA TRP A 30 -5.04 1.97 -8.92
C TRP A 30 -5.60 0.54 -8.91
N LEU A 31 -6.52 0.22 -9.83
CA LEU A 31 -7.13 -1.12 -9.92
C LEU A 31 -6.13 -2.18 -10.41
N GLU A 32 -5.26 -1.84 -11.36
CA GLU A 32 -4.20 -2.73 -11.82
C GLU A 32 -3.17 -2.98 -10.71
N ALA A 33 -2.81 -1.94 -9.95
CA ALA A 33 -1.91 -2.08 -8.81
C ALA A 33 -2.54 -2.95 -7.71
N LEU A 34 -3.82 -2.74 -7.38
CA LEU A 34 -4.56 -3.60 -6.45
C LEU A 34 -4.54 -5.05 -6.93
N SER A 35 -4.86 -5.29 -8.21
CA SER A 35 -4.89 -6.64 -8.79
C SER A 35 -3.53 -7.35 -8.70
N VAL A 36 -2.45 -6.62 -8.94
CA VAL A 36 -1.08 -7.14 -8.81
C VAL A 36 -0.74 -7.42 -7.34
N CYS A 37 -1.10 -6.51 -6.42
CA CYS A 37 -0.88 -6.72 -4.99
C CYS A 37 -1.68 -7.89 -4.42
N GLU A 38 -2.92 -8.09 -4.85
CA GLU A 38 -3.74 -9.24 -4.44
C GLU A 38 -3.25 -10.57 -5.04
N ARG A 39 -2.63 -10.53 -6.23
CA ARG A 39 -2.09 -11.73 -6.89
C ARG A 39 -0.74 -12.14 -6.33
N ASP A 40 0.18 -11.19 -6.19
CA ASP A 40 1.60 -11.45 -5.93
C ASP A 40 1.99 -11.17 -4.46
N TYR A 41 1.14 -10.47 -3.71
CA TYR A 41 1.41 -10.01 -2.35
C TYR A 41 0.17 -10.18 -1.44
N THR A 42 -0.30 -9.09 -0.81
CA THR A 42 -1.49 -9.07 0.04
C THR A 42 -2.56 -8.13 -0.50
N THR A 43 -2.28 -6.83 -0.49
CA THR A 43 -3.15 -5.75 -0.99
C THR A 43 -2.31 -4.47 -1.11
N LEU A 44 -2.91 -3.37 -1.57
CA LEU A 44 -2.26 -2.06 -1.49
C LEU A 44 -2.08 -1.63 -0.03
N ALA A 45 -0.94 -0.99 0.23
CA ALA A 45 -0.48 -0.65 1.58
C ALA A 45 -1.40 0.33 2.32
N PRO A 46 -1.72 0.11 3.62
CA PRO A 46 -2.31 1.15 4.46
C PRO A 46 -1.24 2.14 4.96
N VAL A 47 -1.64 3.39 5.21
CA VAL A 47 -0.79 4.44 5.80
C VAL A 47 -1.47 4.94 7.07
N ASN A 48 -1.04 4.44 8.22
CA ASN A 48 -1.76 4.64 9.48
C ASN A 48 -1.15 5.72 10.39
N ASN A 49 0.11 6.07 10.17
CA ASN A 49 0.86 7.02 11.01
C ASN A 49 2.02 7.67 10.22
N GLU A 50 2.70 8.62 10.84
CA GLU A 50 3.85 9.32 10.26
C GLU A 50 5.03 8.41 9.95
N HIS A 51 5.23 7.34 10.73
CA HIS A 51 6.29 6.37 10.46
C HIS A 51 6.06 5.60 9.15
N ASP A 52 4.80 5.39 8.77
CA ASP A 52 4.45 4.78 7.48
C ASP A 52 4.83 5.71 6.32
N ILE A 53 4.65 7.02 6.50
CA ILE A 53 5.07 8.04 5.55
C ILE A 53 6.59 8.05 5.40
N ASP A 54 7.32 8.00 6.51
CA ASP A 54 8.79 7.96 6.50
C ASP A 54 9.32 6.71 5.81
N LEU A 55 8.72 5.54 6.07
CA LEU A 55 9.11 4.30 5.38
C LEU A 55 8.83 4.37 3.88
N LEU A 56 7.72 4.98 3.46
CA LEU A 56 7.41 5.18 2.04
C LEU A 56 8.40 6.14 1.35
N ARG A 57 8.89 7.18 2.06
CA ARG A 57 9.97 8.07 1.59
C ARG A 57 11.27 7.31 1.35
N GLU A 58 11.65 6.45 2.28
CA GLU A 58 12.89 5.67 2.21
C GLU A 58 12.89 4.65 1.07
N LEU A 59 11.73 4.17 0.63
CA LEU A 59 11.58 3.19 -0.45
C LEU A 59 11.89 3.75 -1.85
N GLY A 60 12.41 4.99 -1.95
CA GLY A 60 13.19 5.41 -3.11
C GLY A 60 12.36 5.98 -4.26
N VAL A 61 11.24 6.62 -3.94
CA VAL A 61 10.50 7.40 -4.94
C VAL A 61 11.21 8.72 -5.14
N SER A 62 11.79 8.89 -6.33
CA SER A 62 12.20 10.23 -6.79
C SER A 62 11.03 11.20 -6.54
N THR A 63 11.31 12.39 -6.04
CA THR A 63 10.34 13.39 -5.56
C THR A 63 9.30 13.86 -6.60
N SER A 64 9.23 13.23 -7.77
CA SER A 64 8.35 13.53 -8.88
C SER A 64 7.35 12.40 -9.25
N GLU A 65 7.41 11.23 -8.61
CA GLU A 65 6.50 10.11 -8.92
C GLU A 65 5.53 9.80 -7.77
N TYR A 66 4.30 9.42 -8.11
CA TYR A 66 3.24 9.13 -7.14
C TYR A 66 3.26 7.68 -6.69
N ILE A 67 2.97 7.43 -5.40
CA ILE A 67 2.81 6.08 -4.84
C ILE A 67 1.32 5.76 -4.69
N LEU A 68 0.91 4.60 -5.19
CA LEU A 68 -0.44 4.08 -4.96
C LEU A 68 -0.50 3.31 -3.64
N PHE A 69 -1.49 3.64 -2.81
CA PHE A 69 -1.76 3.00 -1.51
C PHE A 69 -3.25 2.63 -1.41
N GLY A 70 -3.61 1.85 -0.39
CA GLY A 70 -4.86 1.07 -0.37
C GLY A 70 -6.11 1.82 0.03
N LEU A 71 -6.15 3.15 -0.04
CA LEU A 71 -7.33 3.90 0.42
C LEU A 71 -8.45 3.84 -0.61
N GLN A 72 -9.65 3.43 -0.19
CA GLN A 72 -10.83 3.32 -1.06
C GLN A 72 -12.12 3.70 -0.33
N ARG A 73 -13.18 4.00 -1.08
CA ARG A 73 -14.52 4.16 -0.53
C ARG A 73 -15.11 2.81 -0.12
N ASN A 74 -15.80 2.78 1.02
CA ASN A 74 -16.56 1.61 1.41
C ASN A 74 -17.76 1.42 0.46
N ARG A 75 -17.90 0.21 -0.10
CA ARG A 75 -18.98 -0.10 -1.05
C ARG A 75 -20.37 -0.07 -0.42
N ALA A 76 -20.47 -0.39 0.87
CA ALA A 76 -21.73 -0.37 1.61
C ALA A 76 -22.10 1.02 2.12
N ASP A 77 -21.12 1.90 2.33
CA ASP A 77 -21.30 3.25 2.83
C ASP A 77 -20.26 4.18 2.19
N THR A 78 -20.64 4.81 1.08
CA THR A 78 -19.74 5.68 0.30
C THR A 78 -19.32 6.94 1.06
N SER A 79 -19.93 7.25 2.21
CA SER A 79 -19.44 8.33 3.09
C SER A 79 -18.14 7.96 3.81
N LYS A 80 -17.84 6.66 3.93
CA LYS A 80 -16.67 6.13 4.65
C LYS A 80 -15.52 5.75 3.72
N TRP A 81 -14.31 5.96 4.22
CA TRP A 81 -13.08 5.42 3.65
C TRP A 81 -12.65 4.18 4.43
N ILE A 82 -12.10 3.21 3.72
CA ILE A 82 -11.51 1.98 4.26
C ILE A 82 -10.21 1.67 3.53
N TRP A 83 -9.35 0.89 4.16
CA TRP A 83 -8.22 0.27 3.48
C TRP A 83 -8.70 -0.88 2.59
N SER A 84 -8.02 -1.15 1.48
CA SER A 84 -8.31 -2.24 0.55
C SER A 84 -8.18 -3.61 1.22
N GLY A 85 -7.35 -3.70 2.27
CA GLY A 85 -7.27 -4.87 3.16
C GLY A 85 -8.40 -4.98 4.19
N GLY A 86 -9.40 -4.08 4.16
CA GLY A 86 -10.58 -4.10 5.03
C GLY A 86 -10.44 -3.36 6.36
N GLY A 87 -9.27 -2.80 6.66
CA GLY A 87 -9.03 -2.02 7.88
C GLY A 87 -9.76 -0.68 7.88
N GLU A 88 -10.15 -0.21 9.06
CA GLU A 88 -10.69 1.14 9.25
C GLU A 88 -9.59 2.20 9.12
N VAL A 89 -9.96 3.37 8.62
CA VAL A 89 -9.05 4.52 8.54
C VAL A 89 -9.13 5.30 9.84
N THR A 90 -8.02 5.34 10.58
CA THR A 90 -7.93 6.04 11.87
C THR A 90 -7.45 7.49 11.75
N ARG A 91 -6.70 7.79 10.69
CA ARG A 91 -6.17 9.13 10.39
C ARG A 91 -6.07 9.30 8.89
N PHE A 92 -6.33 10.52 8.44
CA PHE A 92 -6.09 10.92 7.07
C PHE A 92 -4.88 11.85 6.99
N PHE A 93 -4.07 11.66 5.95
CA PHE A 93 -2.94 12.50 5.60
C PHE A 93 -3.25 13.23 4.30
N TRP A 94 -4.36 13.97 4.30
CA TRP A 94 -4.82 14.73 3.14
C TRP A 94 -3.97 15.99 2.96
N ASP A 95 -3.66 16.31 1.71
CA ASP A 95 -3.13 17.62 1.35
C ASP A 95 -4.23 18.70 1.47
N GLU A 96 -3.81 19.96 1.45
CA GLU A 96 -4.76 21.08 1.45
C GLU A 96 -5.78 20.94 0.29
N ASN A 97 -7.07 21.06 0.62
CA ASN A 97 -8.21 20.93 -0.29
C ASN A 97 -8.53 19.49 -0.78
N GLN A 98 -8.04 18.46 -0.08
CA GLN A 98 -8.41 17.06 -0.30
C GLN A 98 -9.35 16.52 0.80
N PRO A 99 -10.20 15.52 0.51
CA PRO A 99 -10.43 14.91 -0.81
C PRO A 99 -11.32 15.80 -1.69
N LYS A 100 -11.06 15.84 -3.00
CA LYS A 100 -11.93 16.53 -3.96
C LYS A 100 -13.25 15.77 -4.14
N PRO A 101 -14.36 16.44 -4.50
CA PRO A 101 -15.62 15.78 -4.84
C PRO A 101 -15.50 14.70 -5.93
N SER A 102 -14.55 14.85 -6.87
CA SER A 102 -14.20 13.84 -7.86
C SER A 102 -13.62 12.56 -7.24
N ASP A 103 -12.92 12.67 -6.11
CA ASP A 103 -12.39 11.53 -5.35
C ASP A 103 -13.50 10.82 -4.54
N VAL A 104 -14.65 11.49 -4.37
CA VAL A 104 -15.85 10.97 -3.70
C VAL A 104 -16.76 10.19 -4.66
N VAL A 105 -16.76 10.55 -5.95
CA VAL A 105 -17.71 10.03 -6.92
C VAL A 105 -17.00 9.66 -8.23
N LYS A 106 -16.35 8.50 -8.24
CA LYS A 106 -16.31 7.50 -9.33
C LYS A 106 -15.14 6.54 -9.13
N PRO A 107 -15.31 5.22 -9.27
CA PRO A 107 -14.26 4.39 -9.85
C PRO A 107 -14.19 4.75 -11.35
N SER A 108 -13.60 5.90 -11.68
CA SER A 108 -13.40 6.29 -13.08
C SER A 108 -12.19 5.52 -13.58
N TYR A 109 -12.40 4.69 -14.59
CA TYR A 109 -11.37 3.89 -15.25
C TYR A 109 -10.22 4.73 -15.84
N ASP A 110 -10.37 6.06 -15.91
CA ASP A 110 -9.41 6.97 -16.55
C ASP A 110 -9.02 8.18 -15.68
N ASP A 111 -9.35 8.21 -14.38
CA ASP A 111 -9.00 9.34 -13.50
C ASP A 111 -8.08 8.86 -12.35
N PRO A 112 -6.87 9.44 -12.17
CA PRO A 112 -6.02 9.12 -11.03
C PRO A 112 -6.66 9.62 -9.71
N LEU A 113 -7.45 8.75 -9.09
CA LEU A 113 -7.94 8.89 -7.71
C LEU A 113 -6.78 8.86 -6.69
N PRO A 114 -7.07 9.32 -5.46
CA PRO A 114 -6.52 10.56 -4.94
C PRO A 114 -4.99 10.50 -4.84
N ARG A 115 -4.38 11.53 -5.45
CA ARG A 115 -3.05 12.04 -5.08
C ARG A 115 -3.01 12.21 -3.57
N ILE A 116 -2.28 11.33 -2.89
CA ILE A 116 -1.73 11.64 -1.57
C ILE A 116 -0.23 11.43 -1.69
N MET A 117 0.49 12.42 -1.18
CA MET A 117 1.93 12.61 -1.25
C MET A 117 2.41 13.03 -2.65
N GLU A 118 2.19 14.31 -2.99
CA GLU A 118 3.39 15.10 -3.23
C GLU A 118 4.05 15.28 -1.86
N LEU A 119 5.28 14.80 -1.73
CA LEU A 119 6.11 15.07 -0.57
C LEU A 119 7.00 16.26 -0.83
#